data_AF-A0A177HAD0-F1
#
_entry.id   AF-A0A177HAD0-F1
#
_cell.length_a   1.000
_cell.length_b   1.000
_cell.length_c   1.000
_cell.angle_alpha   90.00
_cell.angle_beta   90.00
_cell.angle_gamma   90.00
#
_symmetry.space_group_name_H-M   'P 1'
#
loop_
_entity.id
_entity.type
_entity.pdbx_description
1 polymer ?
#
loop_
_entity_poly.entity_id
_entity_poly.type
_entity_poly.pdbx_seq_one_letter_code
_entity_poly.pdbx_strand_id
1 'polypeptide(L)'
;MFENVDTITREVTNLPNGIRTVTRSSDEDVMAALVSHIVAMVDRVERGDDPKIFIQSPTLDILFANGADMHSQIDVADESIVVVRTSTDPEVVAALHIHAAEVSDMVDHGMQAVHEAMAQRAGN
;
A
#
# COMPACT_ATOMS: atom_id res chain seq x y z
N MET A 1 -6.33 -11.83 5.38
CA MET A 1 -5.16 -11.05 4.89
C MET A 1 -4.09 -10.91 5.96
N PHE A 2 -4.42 -10.56 7.21
CA PHE A 2 -3.43 -10.49 8.30
C PHE A 2 -3.09 -11.84 8.95
N GLU A 3 -3.56 -12.94 8.37
CA GLU A 3 -3.18 -14.29 8.79
C GLU A 3 -1.93 -14.67 7.98
N ASN A 4 -0.94 -15.30 8.62
CA ASN A 4 0.34 -15.69 8.01
C ASN A 4 1.17 -14.53 7.44
N VAL A 5 1.13 -13.34 8.06
CA VAL A 5 1.95 -12.18 7.64
C VAL A 5 3.45 -12.47 7.67
N ASP A 6 3.88 -13.44 8.47
CA ASP A 6 5.26 -13.95 8.56
C ASP A 6 5.74 -14.62 7.27
N THR A 7 4.83 -15.01 6.37
CA THR A 7 5.17 -15.52 5.03
C THR A 7 5.37 -14.40 4.01
N ILE A 8 5.05 -13.15 4.36
CA ILE A 8 5.07 -12.02 3.44
C ILE A 8 6.41 -11.30 3.54
N THR A 9 7.06 -11.07 2.41
CA THR A 9 8.20 -10.15 2.32
C THR A 9 7.87 -9.01 1.38
N ARG A 10 8.33 -7.80 1.72
CA ARG A 10 8.06 -6.59 0.95
C ARG A 10 9.31 -5.74 0.79
N GLU A 11 9.56 -5.33 -0.44
CA GLU A 11 10.64 -4.40 -0.79
C GLU A 11 10.03 -3.14 -1.41
N VAL A 12 10.52 -1.97 -1.01
CA VAL A 12 10.10 -0.67 -1.55
C VAL A 12 11.31 0.04 -2.13
N THR A 13 11.16 0.54 -3.35
CA THR A 13 12.10 1.48 -3.98
C THR A 13 11.36 2.79 -4.19
N ASN A 14 11.80 3.85 -3.52
CA ASN A 14 11.31 5.20 -3.76
C ASN A 14 11.88 5.69 -5.09
N LEU A 15 10.99 6.07 -6.00
CA LEU A 15 11.32 6.68 -7.28
C LEU A 15 11.15 8.20 -7.16
N PRO A 16 11.85 9.01 -7.98
CA PRO A 16 11.66 10.46 -8.00
C PRO A 16 10.21 10.91 -8.27
N ASN A 17 9.44 10.08 -8.98
CA ASN A 17 8.05 10.35 -9.37
C ASN A 17 7.06 9.32 -8.81
N GLY A 18 7.41 8.58 -7.75
CA GLY A 18 6.51 7.59 -7.16
C GLY A 18 7.21 6.44 -6.44
N ILE A 19 6.67 5.24 -6.56
CA ILE A 19 7.18 4.03 -5.90
C ILE A 19 7.24 2.84 -6.85
N ARG A 20 8.18 1.93 -6.59
CA ARG A 20 8.13 0.54 -7.03
C ARG A 20 8.13 -0.35 -5.81
N THR A 21 7.18 -1.25 -5.72
CA THR A 21 7.06 -2.21 -4.61
C THR A 21 7.10 -3.62 -5.16
N VAL A 22 7.73 -4.53 -4.42
CA VAL A 22 7.67 -5.97 -4.69
C VAL A 22 7.19 -6.64 -3.41
N THR A 23 6.08 -7.37 -3.49
CA THR A 23 5.56 -8.16 -2.38
C THR A 23 5.58 -9.63 -2.76
N ARG A 24 6.08 -10.49 -1.88
CA ARG A 24 6.26 -11.92 -2.14
C ARG A 24 5.67 -12.75 -1.01
N SER A 25 5.22 -13.95 -1.35
CA SER A 25 4.97 -15.03 -0.40
C SER A 25 5.17 -16.36 -1.12
N SER A 26 5.74 -17.34 -0.42
CA SER A 26 5.85 -18.72 -0.89
C SER A 26 4.61 -19.57 -0.54
N ASP A 27 3.66 -19.01 0.21
CA ASP A 27 2.38 -19.63 0.51
C ASP A 27 1.39 -19.24 -0.60
N GLU A 28 0.90 -20.23 -1.34
CA GLU A 28 0.04 -20.02 -2.52
C GLU A 28 -1.30 -19.35 -2.14
N ASP A 29 -1.87 -19.68 -0.98
CA ASP A 29 -3.13 -19.09 -0.52
C ASP A 29 -2.92 -17.62 -0.11
N VAL A 30 -1.81 -17.32 0.55
CA VAL A 30 -1.42 -15.94 0.89
C VAL A 30 -1.13 -15.15 -0.38
N MET A 31 -0.40 -15.72 -1.35
CA MET A 31 -0.09 -15.06 -2.61
C MET A 31 -1.36 -14.75 -3.41
N ALA A 32 -2.31 -15.67 -3.49
CA ALA A 32 -3.62 -15.44 -4.12
C ALA A 32 -4.40 -14.31 -3.45
N ALA A 33 -4.42 -14.28 -2.11
CA ALA A 33 -5.05 -13.20 -1.35
C ALA A 33 -4.37 -11.84 -1.56
N LEU A 34 -3.03 -11.82 -1.64
CA LEU A 34 -2.25 -10.61 -1.92
C LEU A 34 -2.57 -10.04 -3.31
N VAL A 35 -2.56 -10.86 -4.35
CA VAL A 35 -2.91 -10.43 -5.71
C VAL A 35 -4.32 -9.86 -5.73
N SER A 36 -5.29 -10.60 -5.19
CA SER A 36 -6.69 -10.15 -5.15
C SER A 36 -6.85 -8.82 -4.42
N HIS A 37 -6.18 -8.66 -3.27
CA HIS A 37 -6.25 -7.44 -2.50
C HIS A 37 -5.62 -6.25 -3.22
N ILE A 38 -4.40 -6.42 -3.73
CA ILE A 38 -3.63 -5.34 -4.35
C ILE A 38 -4.31 -4.85 -5.62
N VAL A 39 -4.76 -5.76 -6.49
CA VAL A 39 -5.49 -5.39 -7.71
C VAL A 39 -6.78 -4.64 -7.36
N ALA A 40 -7.54 -5.12 -6.38
CA ALA A 40 -8.76 -4.44 -5.93
C ALA A 40 -8.47 -3.06 -5.34
N MET A 41 -7.38 -2.89 -4.58
CA MET A 41 -7.02 -1.59 -4.00
C MET A 41 -6.50 -0.60 -5.04
N VAL A 42 -5.74 -1.04 -6.03
CA VAL A 42 -5.30 -0.16 -7.14
C VAL A 42 -6.53 0.42 -7.86
N ASP A 43 -7.44 -0.45 -8.30
CA ASP A 43 -8.69 -0.06 -8.96
C ASP A 43 -9.58 0.81 -8.07
N ARG A 44 -9.69 0.48 -6.78
CA ARG A 44 -10.45 1.29 -5.81
C ARG A 44 -9.90 2.70 -5.67
N VAL A 45 -8.58 2.85 -5.55
CA VAL A 45 -7.95 4.18 -5.44
C VAL A 45 -8.10 4.93 -6.76
N GLU A 46 -7.89 4.29 -7.91
CA GLU A 46 -8.09 4.92 -9.23
C GLU A 46 -9.51 5.48 -9.41
N ARG A 47 -10.52 4.81 -8.87
CA ARG A 47 -11.91 5.30 -8.86
C ARG A 47 -12.23 6.34 -7.77
N GLY A 48 -11.30 6.65 -6.87
CA GLY A 48 -11.56 7.53 -5.72
C GLY A 48 -12.60 6.99 -4.73
N ASP A 49 -12.79 5.67 -4.68
CA ASP A 49 -13.78 5.00 -3.82
C ASP A 49 -13.24 4.86 -2.38
N ASP A 50 -13.13 5.99 -1.68
CA ASP A 50 -12.55 6.09 -0.35
C ASP A 50 -13.45 5.47 0.75
N PRO A 51 -12.99 4.46 1.52
CA PRO A 51 -13.76 3.87 2.60
C PRO A 51 -14.04 4.79 3.78
N LYS A 52 -13.20 5.82 4.01
CA LYS A 52 -13.33 6.78 5.12
C LYS A 52 -13.52 6.13 6.50
N ILE A 53 -12.84 5.01 6.74
CA ILE A 53 -12.91 4.32 8.03
C ILE A 53 -11.99 4.99 9.05
N PHE A 54 -12.36 4.96 10.33
CA PHE A 54 -11.64 5.67 11.39
C PHE A 54 -10.15 5.29 11.52
N ILE A 55 -9.80 4.05 11.24
CA ILE A 55 -8.42 3.53 11.33
C ILE A 55 -7.55 3.88 10.10
N GLN A 56 -8.14 4.50 9.07
CA GLN A 56 -7.46 4.86 7.84
C GLN A 56 -6.29 5.81 8.11
N SER A 57 -5.20 5.65 7.35
CA SER A 57 -4.13 6.64 7.34
C SER A 57 -4.59 7.93 6.65
N PRO A 58 -4.31 9.13 7.20
CA PRO A 58 -4.51 10.40 6.49
C PRO A 58 -3.83 10.45 5.12
N THR A 59 -2.75 9.67 4.93
CA THR A 59 -2.08 9.55 3.63
C THR A 59 -3.02 9.02 2.55
N LEU A 60 -3.95 8.13 2.91
CA LEU A 60 -4.93 7.59 1.96
C LEU A 60 -5.95 8.65 1.51
N ASP A 61 -6.24 9.68 2.31
CA ASP A 61 -7.14 10.76 1.89
C ASP A 61 -6.57 11.49 0.66
N ILE A 62 -5.26 11.74 0.66
CA ILE A 62 -4.53 12.34 -0.48
C ILE A 62 -4.56 11.40 -1.68
N LEU A 63 -4.27 10.11 -1.46
CA LEU A 63 -4.19 9.13 -2.55
C LEU A 63 -5.56 8.87 -3.20
N PHE A 64 -6.64 8.76 -2.41
CA PHE A 64 -7.99 8.60 -2.96
C PHE A 64 -8.47 9.87 -3.67
N ALA A 65 -8.17 11.05 -3.16
CA ALA A 65 -8.55 12.31 -3.81
C ALA A 65 -7.87 12.50 -5.18
N ASN A 66 -6.66 11.97 -5.36
CA ASN A 66 -5.85 12.10 -6.58
C ASN A 66 -5.74 10.79 -7.37
N GLY A 67 -6.68 9.86 -7.16
CA GLY A 67 -6.71 8.53 -7.77
C GLY A 67 -6.52 8.52 -9.28
N ALA A 68 -7.28 9.37 -9.96
CA ALA A 68 -7.33 9.48 -11.42
C ALA A 68 -6.07 10.11 -12.04
N ASP A 69 -5.26 10.83 -11.24
CA ASP A 69 -4.04 11.52 -11.70
C ASP A 69 -2.77 10.67 -11.48
N MET A 70 -2.92 9.47 -10.90
CA MET A 70 -1.85 8.51 -10.74
C MET A 70 -1.84 7.48 -11.87
N HIS A 71 -0.65 6.99 -12.21
CA HIS A 71 -0.49 5.85 -13.10
C HIS A 71 -0.02 4.63 -12.33
N SER A 72 -0.69 3.49 -12.53
CA SER A 72 -0.34 2.21 -11.90
C SER A 72 0.02 1.18 -12.97
N GLN A 73 1.10 0.44 -12.74
CA GLN A 73 1.44 -0.77 -13.47
C GLN A 73 1.58 -1.92 -12.47
N ILE A 74 0.89 -3.03 -12.75
CA ILE A 74 0.94 -4.26 -11.97
C ILE A 74 1.56 -5.36 -12.82
N ASP A 75 2.53 -6.07 -12.27
CA ASP A 75 3.11 -7.27 -12.84
C ASP A 75 3.04 -8.40 -11.82
N VAL A 76 2.48 -9.55 -12.22
CA VAL A 76 2.26 -10.71 -11.34
C VAL A 76 3.13 -11.85 -11.84
N ALA A 77 3.95 -12.38 -10.95
CA ALA A 77 4.73 -13.60 -11.13
C ALA A 77 4.35 -14.63 -10.05
N ASP A 78 4.80 -15.87 -10.20
CA ASP A 78 4.35 -17.02 -9.38
C ASP A 78 4.36 -16.74 -7.87
N GLU A 79 5.46 -16.21 -7.33
CA GLU A 79 5.61 -15.92 -5.89
C GLU A 79 5.72 -14.41 -5.59
N SER A 80 5.37 -13.54 -6.55
CA SER A 80 5.53 -12.09 -6.33
C SER A 80 4.58 -11.23 -7.14
N ILE A 81 4.23 -10.08 -6.57
CA ILE A 81 3.51 -9.02 -7.25
C ILE A 81 4.32 -7.73 -7.16
N VAL A 82 4.55 -7.13 -8.32
CA VAL A 82 5.24 -5.86 -8.48
C VAL A 82 4.20 -4.79 -8.79
N VAL A 83 4.20 -3.70 -8.02
CA VAL A 83 3.40 -2.52 -8.31
C VAL A 83 4.32 -1.33 -8.48
N VAL A 84 4.26 -0.70 -9.65
CA VAL A 84 4.83 0.63 -9.89
C VAL A 84 3.69 1.62 -9.89
N ARG A 85 3.79 2.67 -9.07
CA ARG A 85 2.80 3.73 -9.02
C ARG A 85 3.48 5.07 -9.07
N THR A 86 3.06 5.93 -10.00
CA THR A 86 3.70 7.22 -10.25
C THR A 86 2.69 8.37 -10.35
N SER A 87 3.18 9.59 -10.13
CA SER A 87 2.44 10.84 -10.29
C SER A 87 3.38 11.95 -10.74
N THR A 88 2.82 12.98 -11.37
CA THR A 88 3.52 14.26 -11.64
C THR A 88 3.35 15.27 -10.51
N ASP A 89 2.41 15.04 -9.59
CA ASP A 89 2.19 15.89 -8.43
C ASP A 89 3.17 15.52 -7.29
N PRO A 90 4.05 16.44 -6.86
CA PRO A 90 5.01 16.17 -5.79
C PRO A 90 4.34 15.85 -4.44
N GLU A 91 3.14 16.36 -4.16
CA GLU A 91 2.39 16.03 -2.94
C GLU A 91 1.92 14.57 -2.98
N VAL A 92 1.41 14.12 -4.12
CA VAL A 92 1.02 12.72 -4.33
C VAL A 92 2.23 11.79 -4.27
N VAL A 93 3.39 12.20 -4.82
CA VAL A 93 4.63 11.41 -4.73
C VAL A 93 5.07 11.26 -3.27
N ALA A 94 5.03 12.33 -2.47
CA ALA A 94 5.34 12.27 -1.05
C ALA A 94 4.35 11.34 -0.30
N ALA A 95 3.06 11.43 -0.60
CA ALA A 95 2.05 10.55 -0.03
C ALA A 95 2.29 9.08 -0.42
N LEU A 96 2.70 8.77 -1.66
CA LEU A 96 3.06 7.42 -2.07
C LEU A 96 4.25 6.87 -1.27
N HIS A 97 5.28 7.68 -1.00
CA HIS A 97 6.43 7.27 -0.20
C HIS A 97 6.03 6.97 1.25
N ILE A 98 5.22 7.84 1.86
CA ILE A 98 4.72 7.63 3.23
C ILE A 98 3.86 6.37 3.30
N HIS A 99 2.89 6.24 2.39
CA HIS A 99 1.98 5.09 2.38
C HIS A 99 2.74 3.77 2.16
N ALA A 100 3.74 3.76 1.28
CA ALA A 100 4.55 2.56 1.07
C ALA A 100 5.29 2.13 2.34
N ALA A 101 5.78 3.09 3.14
CA ALA A 101 6.40 2.81 4.44
C ALA A 101 5.38 2.30 5.47
N GLU A 102 4.19 2.89 5.54
CA GLU A 102 3.11 2.42 6.44
C GLU A 102 2.71 0.96 6.13
N VAL A 103 2.63 0.59 4.84
CA VAL A 103 2.33 -0.79 4.46
C VAL A 103 3.47 -1.73 4.80
N SER A 104 4.73 -1.32 4.65
CA SER A 104 5.87 -2.12 5.10
C SER A 104 5.85 -2.35 6.61
N ASP A 105 5.53 -1.33 7.40
CA ASP A 105 5.41 -1.44 8.86
C ASP A 105 4.28 -2.42 9.27
N MET A 106 3.17 -2.44 8.52
CA MET A 106 2.10 -3.43 8.72
C MET A 106 2.52 -4.85 8.33
N VAL A 107 3.43 -5.03 7.36
CA VAL A 107 3.98 -6.35 7.04
C VAL A 107 4.90 -6.83 8.17
N ASP A 108 5.73 -5.94 8.69
CA ASP A 108 6.73 -6.29 9.72
C ASP A 108 6.12 -6.48 11.11
N HIS A 109 5.12 -5.67 11.47
CA HIS A 109 4.58 -5.59 12.84
C HIS A 109 3.06 -5.86 12.93
N GLY A 110 2.40 -6.13 11.81
CA GLY A 110 0.96 -6.43 11.78
C GLY A 110 0.11 -5.28 12.35
N MET A 111 -0.90 -5.63 13.15
CA MET A 111 -1.82 -4.65 13.75
C MET A 111 -1.17 -3.73 14.78
N GLN A 112 0.02 -4.07 15.30
CA GLN A 112 0.73 -3.19 16.23
C GLN A 112 1.13 -1.88 15.54
N ALA A 113 1.63 -1.92 14.30
CA ALA A 113 1.93 -0.74 13.49
C ALA A 113 0.73 0.21 13.39
N VAL A 114 -0.46 -0.35 13.14
CA VAL A 114 -1.70 0.44 13.03
C VAL A 114 -2.02 1.12 14.36
N HIS A 115 -1.96 0.39 15.47
CA HIS A 115 -2.24 0.97 16.80
C HIS A 115 -1.24 2.06 17.19
N GLU A 116 0.05 1.86 16.90
CA GLU A 116 1.10 2.84 17.19
C GLU A 116 0.93 4.11 16.34
N ALA A 117 0.66 3.97 15.05
CA ALA A 117 0.37 5.10 14.17
C ALA A 117 -0.87 5.89 14.64
N MET A 118 -1.92 5.19 15.09
CA MET A 118 -3.11 5.83 15.66
C MET A 118 -2.80 6.58 16.96
N ALA A 119 -2.01 5.98 17.87
CA ALA A 119 -1.61 6.61 19.13
C ALA A 119 -0.76 7.87 18.89
N GLN A 120 0.19 7.83 17.95
CA GLN A 120 1.01 8.99 17.58
C GLN A 120 0.16 10.13 17.02
N ARG A 121 -0.87 9.84 16.22
CA ARG A 121 -1.79 10.85 15.68
C ARG A 121 -2.67 11.48 16.77
N ALA A 122 -3.13 10.68 17.73
CA ALA A 122 -3.97 11.17 18.83
C ALA A 122 -3.21 12.01 19.87
N GLY A 123 -1.88 11.88 19.92
CA GLY A 123 -1.00 12.62 20.83
C GLY A 123 -0.51 13.97 20.30
N ASN A 124 -0.77 14.28 19.03
CA ASN A 124 -0.42 15.54 18.35
C ASN A 124 -1.64 16.45 18.22
#